data_AF-A0A928Y8W2-F1
#
_entry.id   AF-A0A928Y8W2-F1
#
_cell.length_a   1.000
_cell.length_b   1.000
_cell.length_c   1.000
_cell.angle_alpha   90.00
_cell.angle_beta   90.00
_cell.angle_gamma   90.00
#
_symmetry.space_group_name_H-M   'P 1'
#
loop_
_entity.id
_entity.type
_entity.pdbx_description
1 polymer ?
#
loop_
_entity_poly.entity_id
_entity_poly.type
_entity_poly.pdbx_seq_one_letter_code
_entity_poly.pdbx_strand_id
1 'polypeptide(L)' 'MNELYLATQEGFKAATYENGEWRVVRRSLAGVQATSIMAREGVILLGSTDGVWMSADGGETW' A
#
# COMPACT_ATOMS: atom_id res chain seq x y z
N MET A 1 12.31 0.88 -9.67
CA MET A 1 11.05 1.66 -9.76
C MET A 1 10.72 2.12 -8.35
N ASN A 2 10.50 3.41 -8.15
CA ASN A 2 10.05 3.94 -6.87
C ASN A 2 8.53 3.94 -6.87
N GLU A 3 7.93 3.06 -6.08
CA GLU A 3 6.50 3.07 -5.81
C GLU A 3 6.20 3.93 -4.58
N LEU A 4 5.08 4.66 -4.63
CA LEU A 4 4.47 5.31 -3.48
C LEU A 4 3.38 4.41 -2.93
N TYR A 5 3.47 4.08 -1.63
CA TYR A 5 2.48 3.28 -0.94
C TYR A 5 1.50 4.16 -0.15
N LEU A 6 0.22 3.82 -0.23
CA LEU A 6 -0.87 4.63 0.32
C LEU A 6 -1.75 3.74 1.20
N ALA A 7 -1.93 4.14 2.46
CA ALA A 7 -3.03 3.68 3.30
C ALA A 7 -4.24 4.58 3.04
N THR A 8 -5.33 4.02 2.52
CA THR A 8 -6.58 4.76 2.29
C THR A 8 -7.76 4.09 2.99
N GLN A 9 -8.89 4.79 3.10
CA GLN A 9 -10.14 4.22 3.64
C GLN A 9 -10.71 3.06 2.79
N GLU A 10 -10.15 2.80 1.61
CA GLU A 10 -10.58 1.78 0.67
C GLU A 10 -9.61 0.58 0.62
N GLY A 11 -8.54 0.60 1.42
CA GLY A 11 -7.48 -0.40 1.42
C GLY A 11 -6.11 0.16 1.03
N PHE A 12 -5.23 -0.73 0.62
CA PHE A 12 -3.88 -0.39 0.16
C PHE A 12 -3.88 -0.01 -1.32
N LYS A 13 -3.06 0.99 -1.67
CA LYS A 13 -2.73 1.33 -3.07
C LYS A 13 -1.22 1.53 -3.23
N ALA A 14 -0.67 1.08 -4.36
CA ALA A 14 0.66 1.47 -4.81
C ALA A 14 0.55 2.32 -6.09
N ALA A 15 1.34 3.38 -6.18
CA ALA A 15 1.35 4.27 -7.33
C ALA A 15 2.77 4.52 -7.84
N THR A 16 2.93 4.68 -9.15
CA THR A 16 4.17 5.13 -9.79
C THR A 16 4.01 6.54 -10.35
N TYR A 17 5.12 7.27 -10.42
CA TYR A 17 5.17 8.57 -11.08
C TYR A 17 5.89 8.43 -12.42
N GLU A 18 5.14 8.57 -13.51
CA GLU A 18 5.62 8.35 -14.87
C GLU A 18 5.08 9.44 -15.79
N ASN A 19 5.94 9.99 -16.66
CA ASN A 19 5.59 11.00 -17.65
C ASN A 19 4.87 12.24 -17.07
N GLY A 20 5.20 12.64 -15.85
CA GLY A 20 4.58 13.79 -15.20
C GLY A 20 3.29 13.48 -14.45
N GLU A 21 2.82 12.23 -14.45
CA GLU A 21 1.55 11.81 -13.86
C GLU A 21 1.73 10.73 -12.80
N TRP A 22 0.91 10.77 -11.76
CA TRP A 22 0.77 9.67 -10.80
C TRP A 22 -0.24 8.65 -11.31
N ARG A 23 0.11 7.37 -11.29
CA ARG A 23 -0.78 6.28 -11.68
C ARG A 23 -0.81 5.21 -10.61
N VAL A 24 -2.02 4.82 -10.18
CA VAL A 24 -2.19 3.68 -9.27
C VAL A 24 -1.97 2.40 -10.06
N VAL A 25 -0.96 1.61 -9.67
CA VAL A 25 -0.56 0.36 -10.33
C VAL A 25 -0.98 -0.88 -9.55
N ARG A 26 -1.28 -0.74 -8.24
CA ARG A 26 -1.72 -1.86 -7.39
C ARG A 26 -2.82 -1.44 -6.43
N ARG A 27 -3.75 -2.36 -6.17
CA ARG A 27 -4.84 -2.25 -5.19
C ARG A 27 -5.01 -3.60 -4.49
N SER A 28 -5.05 -3.59 -3.16
CA SER A 28 -5.26 -4.79 -2.34
C SER A 28 -5.97 -4.41 -1.04
N LEU A 29 -6.36 -5.42 -0.25
CA LEU A 29 -7.08 -5.23 1.02
C LEU A 29 -8.36 -4.38 0.87
N ALA A 30 -9.13 -4.64 -0.19
CA ALA A 30 -10.37 -3.93 -0.44
C ALA A 30 -11.34 -4.08 0.76
N GLY A 31 -11.86 -2.96 1.25
CA GLY A 31 -12.74 -2.91 2.41
C GLY A 31 -12.02 -2.79 3.76
N VAL A 32 -10.69 -2.95 3.80
CA VAL A 32 -9.89 -2.66 5.00
C VAL A 32 -9.68 -1.16 5.11
N GLN A 33 -10.14 -0.56 6.20
CA GLN A 33 -9.91 0.86 6.46
C GLN A 33 -8.51 1.08 7.01
N ALA A 34 -7.56 1.39 6.11
CA ALA A 34 -6.18 1.63 6.47
C ALA A 34 -6.02 3.01 7.12
N THR A 35 -5.27 3.06 8.23
CA THR A 35 -5.06 4.28 9.04
C THR A 35 -3.60 4.73 9.06
N SER A 36 -2.67 3.82 8.78
CA SER A 36 -1.23 4.11 8.79
C SER A 36 -0.47 3.12 7.91
N ILE A 37 0.71 3.51 7.45
CA ILE A 37 1.59 2.65 6.64
C ILE A 37 3.06 2.95 6.92
N MET A 38 3.88 1.90 6.97
CA MET A 38 5.33 1.99 6.97
C MET A 38 5.88 0.99 5.95
N ALA A 39 6.87 1.40 5.18
CA ALA A 39 7.54 0.54 4.23
C ALA A 39 9.05 0.68 4.35
N ARG A 40 9.76 -0.45 4.44
CA ARG A 40 11.22 -0.50 4.53
C ARG A 40 11.73 -1.82 3.95
N GLU A 41 12.71 -1.73 3.05
CA GLU A 41 13.41 -2.91 2.49
C GLU A 41 12.47 -3.98 1.91
N GLY A 42 11.38 -3.55 1.24
CA GLY A 42 10.41 -4.45 0.59
C GLY A 42 9.31 -4.98 1.53
N VAL A 43 9.45 -4.78 2.85
CA VAL A 43 8.41 -5.08 3.83
C VAL A 43 7.48 -3.88 4.00
N ILE A 44 6.18 -4.15 4.05
CA ILE A 44 5.13 -3.15 4.31
C ILE A 44 4.32 -3.58 5.53
N LEU A 45 4.17 -2.68 6.50
CA LEU A 45 3.20 -2.80 7.58
C LEU A 45 2.07 -1.81 7.35
N LEU A 46 0.84 -2.29 7.37
CA LEU A 46 -0.36 -1.48 7.19
C LEU A 46 -1.24 -1.60 8.44
N GLY A 47 -1.32 -0.50 9.20
CA GLY A 47 -2.27 -0.40 10.31
C GLY A 47 -3.66 -0.09 9.76
N SER A 48 -4.66 -0.77 10.31
CA SER A 48 -6.07 -0.60 9.96
C SER A 48 -6.94 -0.56 11.22
N THR A 49 -8.23 -0.29 11.05
CA THR A 49 -9.21 -0.38 12.16
C THR A 49 -9.36 -1.78 12.73
N ASP A 50 -9.03 -2.81 11.93
CA ASP A 50 -9.31 -4.21 12.25
C ASP A 50 -8.05 -4.99 12.66
N GLY A 51 -6.88 -4.34 12.61
CA GLY A 51 -5.59 -4.97 12.92
C GLY A 51 -4.43 -4.44 12.08
N VAL A 52 -3.33 -5.18 12.08
CA VAL A 52 -2.12 -4.87 11.30
C VAL A 52 -1.92 -5.97 10.24
N TRP A 53 -1.66 -5.55 9.01
CA TRP A 53 -1.34 -6.42 7.87
C TRP A 53 0.13 -6.28 7.51
N MET A 54 0.74 -7.36 7.00
CA MET A 54 2.16 -7.38 6.67
C MET A 54 2.39 -8.00 5.30
N SER A 55 2.98 -7.22 4.40
CA SER A 55 3.50 -7.73 3.14
C SER A 55 5.02 -7.87 3.21
N ALA A 56 5.55 -8.96 2.67
CA ALA A 56 6.99 -9.19 2.48
C ALA A 56 7.44 -9.06 1.02
N ASP A 57 6.54 -8.67 0.11
CA ASP A 57 6.74 -8.68 -1.34
C ASP A 57 6.24 -7.38 -2.00
N GLY A 58 6.33 -6.24 -1.31
CA GLY A 58 5.94 -4.94 -1.88
C GLY A 58 4.43 -4.76 -2.08
N GLY A 59 3.64 -5.50 -1.32
CA GLY A 59 2.18 -5.42 -1.32
C GLY A 59 1.52 -6.28 -2.40
N GLU A 60 2.22 -7.27 -2.95
CA GLU A 60 1.60 -8.26 -3.83
C GLU A 60 0.76 -9.27 -3.01
N THR A 61 1.26 -9.67 -1.84
CA THR A 61 0.56 -10.46 -0.81
C THR A 61 0.64 -9.80 0.58
N TRP A 62 -0.28 -10.13 1.49
CA TRP A 62 -0.57 -9.38 2.73
C TRP A 62 -0.91 -10.28 3.92
#